data_AF-A0A7C3SLW5-F1
#
_entry.id   AF-A0A7C3SLW5-F1
#
_cell.length_a   1.000
_cell.length_b   1.000
_cell.length_c   1.000
_cell.angle_alpha   90.00
_cell.angle_beta   90.00
_cell.angle_gamma   90.00
#
_symmetry.space_group_name_H-M   'P 1'
#
loop_
_entity.id
_entity.type
_entity.pdbx_description
1 polymer ?
#
loop_
_entity_poly.entity_id
_entity_poly.type
_entity_poly.pdbx_seq_one_letter_code
_entity_poly.pdbx_strand_id
1 'polypeptide(L)'
;MKFALTANLYFRVRHYLGLPSPEGGEKGVVLPKRVHRILVSPFSTDIRKSLSSADIKALLAWLKHKFPESRAVLCLNPGDGGKVADIGEVDFFIFGKSEGRSRQFLRMVKECNLFVGVDAGPLHLADALGKPGLGLFGPSAPETVLDVGSCVVPFRAAELQGVFCALQSCPEPHCLHALFQNGLEKHRYSPSLHPVKERTTCRFLI
;
A
#
# COMPACT_ATOMS: atom_id res chain seq x y z
N MET A 1 -22.03 19.48 1.25
CA MET A 1 -21.08 19.42 0.11
C MET A 1 -20.82 17.96 -0.26
N LYS A 2 -20.91 17.58 -1.53
CA LYS A 2 -20.46 16.25 -2.01
C LYS A 2 -19.00 16.37 -2.42
N PHE A 3 -18.13 15.52 -1.88
CA PHE A 3 -16.73 15.45 -2.31
C PHE A 3 -16.60 14.54 -3.52
N ALA A 4 -15.74 14.92 -4.47
CA ALA A 4 -15.35 14.04 -5.56
C ALA A 4 -14.60 12.81 -5.02
N LEU A 5 -14.61 11.70 -5.78
CA LEU A 5 -13.82 10.50 -5.44
C LEU A 5 -12.31 10.78 -5.41
N THR A 6 -11.88 11.79 -6.16
CA THR A 6 -10.50 12.27 -6.23
C THR A 6 -10.11 13.20 -5.08
N ALA A 7 -11.05 13.56 -4.19
CA ALA A 7 -10.73 14.33 -3.00
C ALA A 7 -10.07 13.44 -1.94
N ASN A 8 -8.94 13.89 -1.41
CA ASN A 8 -8.19 13.17 -0.38
C ASN A 8 -9.07 12.83 0.83
N LEU A 9 -9.08 11.56 1.24
CA LEU A 9 -9.94 11.07 2.31
C LEU A 9 -9.70 11.78 3.65
N TYR A 10 -8.45 12.11 3.98
CA TYR A 10 -8.12 12.83 5.20
C TYR A 10 -8.62 14.28 5.18
N PHE A 11 -8.56 14.96 4.04
CA PHE A 11 -9.12 16.31 3.90
C PHE A 11 -10.64 16.30 4.03
N ARG A 12 -11.31 15.27 3.50
CA ARG A 12 -12.74 15.07 3.69
C ARG A 12 -13.10 14.92 5.16
N VAL A 13 -12.38 14.05 5.88
CA VAL A 13 -12.60 13.83 7.32
C VAL A 13 -12.36 15.12 8.11
N ARG A 14 -11.28 15.86 7.85
CA ARG A 14 -11.00 17.14 8.49
C ARG A 14 -12.14 18.14 8.28
N HIS A 15 -12.60 18.29 7.05
CA HIS A 15 -13.73 19.17 6.75
C HIS A 15 -15.01 18.71 7.48
N TYR A 16 -15.33 17.42 7.50
CA TYR A 16 -16.52 16.92 8.22
C TYR A 16 -16.45 17.19 9.72
N LEU A 17 -15.26 17.13 10.31
CA LEU A 17 -15.03 17.34 11.73
C LEU A 17 -14.69 18.79 12.10
N GLY A 18 -14.65 19.72 11.14
CA GLY A 18 -14.26 21.11 11.39
C GLY A 18 -12.79 21.27 11.84
N LEU A 19 -11.93 20.33 11.47
CA LEU A 19 -10.51 20.35 11.82
C LEU A 19 -9.72 21.25 10.85
N PRO A 20 -8.62 21.88 11.31
CA PRO A 20 -7.77 22.70 10.45
C PRO A 20 -7.16 21.86 9.32
N SER A 21 -6.92 22.50 8.18
CA SER A 21 -6.10 21.92 7.12
C SER A 21 -4.70 21.59 7.67
N PRO A 22 -4.08 20.48 7.24
CA PRO A 22 -2.75 20.15 7.71
C PRO A 22 -1.75 21.22 7.27
N GLU A 23 -0.91 21.64 8.20
CA GLU A 23 0.21 22.55 7.95
C GLU A 23 1.47 21.74 7.60
N GLY A 24 2.20 22.16 6.57
CA GLY A 24 3.47 21.55 6.15
C GLY A 24 3.45 20.91 4.75
N GLY A 25 4.64 20.79 4.15
CA GLY A 25 4.85 20.13 2.85
C GLY A 25 5.13 18.63 2.97
N GLU A 26 5.34 17.97 1.82
CA GLU A 26 5.78 16.57 1.79
C GLU A 26 7.01 16.37 2.67
N LYS A 27 6.89 15.53 3.70
CA LYS A 27 8.10 15.01 4.37
C LYS A 27 8.72 14.01 3.42
N GLY A 28 9.93 14.30 2.94
CA GLY A 28 10.71 13.32 2.20
C GLY A 28 10.87 12.06 3.05
N VAL A 29 10.16 11.00 2.70
CA VAL A 29 10.22 9.74 3.46
C VAL A 29 11.58 9.11 3.20
N VAL A 30 12.37 9.00 4.26
CA VAL A 30 13.68 8.32 4.24
C VAL A 30 13.47 6.90 4.71
N LEU A 31 13.77 5.94 3.84
CA LEU A 31 13.74 4.53 4.22
C LEU A 31 14.85 4.23 5.24
N PRO A 32 14.58 3.36 6.23
CA PRO A 32 15.59 2.95 7.20
C PRO A 32 16.79 2.28 6.50
N LYS A 33 18.00 2.64 6.93
CA LYS A 33 19.25 2.07 6.38
C LYS A 33 19.46 0.60 6.74
N ARG A 34 18.99 0.18 7.93
CA ARG A 34 19.05 -1.20 8.41
C ARG A 34 17.64 -1.68 8.71
N VAL A 35 17.28 -2.83 8.16
CA VAL A 35 15.95 -3.42 8.25
C VAL A 35 16.11 -4.89 8.58
N HIS A 36 15.60 -5.29 9.75
CA HIS A 36 15.65 -6.68 10.22
C HIS A 36 14.26 -7.32 10.25
N ARG A 37 13.20 -6.54 10.47
CA ARG A 37 11.81 -7.05 10.48
C ARG A 37 10.95 -6.26 9.50
N ILE A 38 10.34 -6.98 8.57
CA ILE A 38 9.41 -6.45 7.57
C ILE A 38 8.06 -7.11 7.75
N LEU A 39 6.99 -6.33 7.85
CA LEU A 39 5.63 -6.85 7.71
C LEU A 39 5.13 -6.54 6.31
N VAL A 40 4.49 -7.51 5.69
CA VAL A 40 3.95 -7.39 4.33
C VAL A 40 2.46 -7.72 4.36
N SER A 41 1.60 -6.78 3.98
CA SER A 41 0.16 -7.00 3.84
C SER A 41 -0.25 -6.90 2.36
N PRO A 42 -0.29 -8.03 1.64
CA PRO A 42 -0.37 -8.03 0.17
C PRO A 42 -1.81 -7.96 -0.37
N PHE A 43 -2.82 -8.07 0.49
CA PHE A 43 -4.21 -8.23 0.08
C PHE A 43 -5.12 -7.14 0.64
N SER A 44 -6.14 -6.81 -0.14
CA SER A 44 -7.24 -5.93 0.22
C SER A 44 -8.56 -6.68 0.04
N THR A 45 -9.62 -6.21 0.68
CA THR A 45 -10.98 -6.69 0.40
C THR A 45 -11.42 -6.31 -1.01
N ASP A 46 -10.85 -5.25 -1.59
CA ASP A 46 -10.95 -4.94 -3.01
C ASP A 46 -9.90 -5.75 -3.78
N ILE A 47 -10.36 -6.76 -4.53
CA ILE A 47 -9.49 -7.66 -5.30
C ILE A 47 -8.61 -6.90 -6.30
N ARG A 48 -9.06 -5.74 -6.79
CA ARG A 48 -8.30 -4.88 -7.75
C ARG A 48 -7.05 -4.25 -7.12
N LYS A 49 -6.94 -4.30 -5.80
CA LYS A 49 -5.80 -3.79 -5.02
C LYS A 49 -4.96 -4.93 -4.44
N SER A 50 -5.26 -6.18 -4.76
CA SER A 50 -4.57 -7.34 -4.21
C SER A 50 -3.46 -7.81 -5.14
N LEU A 51 -2.34 -8.22 -4.57
CA LEU A 51 -1.23 -8.83 -5.30
C LEU A 51 -1.58 -10.27 -5.74
N SER A 52 -0.97 -10.73 -6.82
CA SER A 52 -0.94 -12.15 -7.20
C SER A 52 0.17 -12.90 -6.43
N SER A 53 0.17 -14.24 -6.45
CA SER A 53 1.28 -15.01 -5.85
C SER A 53 2.63 -14.71 -6.53
N ALA A 54 2.62 -14.47 -7.84
CA ALA A 54 3.79 -14.08 -8.62
C ALA A 54 4.34 -12.72 -8.17
N ASP A 55 3.46 -11.74 -7.94
CA ASP A 55 3.86 -10.42 -7.42
C ASP A 55 4.46 -10.54 -6.01
N ILE A 56 3.87 -11.35 -5.14
CA ILE A 56 4.37 -11.52 -3.78
C ILE A 56 5.76 -12.16 -3.83
N LYS A 57 5.99 -13.16 -4.70
CA LYS A 57 7.33 -13.74 -4.91
C LYS A 57 8.33 -12.70 -5.39
N ALA A 58 7.96 -11.89 -6.38
CA ALA A 58 8.81 -10.81 -6.89
C ALA A 58 9.11 -9.75 -5.81
N LEU A 59 8.11 -9.38 -5.01
CA LEU A 59 8.24 -8.46 -3.88
C LEU A 59 9.18 -9.01 -2.81
N LEU A 60 9.00 -10.26 -2.40
CA LEU A 60 9.85 -10.90 -1.39
C LEU A 60 11.31 -11.01 -1.88
N ALA A 61 11.51 -11.37 -3.15
CA ALA A 61 12.84 -11.40 -3.77
C ALA A 61 13.50 -10.01 -3.76
N TRP A 62 12.75 -8.97 -4.15
CA TRP A 62 13.23 -7.59 -4.12
C TRP A 62 13.56 -7.12 -2.70
N LEU A 63 12.70 -7.42 -1.72
CA LEU A 63 12.93 -7.08 -0.32
C LEU A 63 14.17 -7.79 0.23
N LYS A 64 14.36 -9.07 -0.09
CA LYS A 64 15.54 -9.84 0.32
C LYS A 64 16.82 -9.28 -0.31
N HIS A 65 16.78 -8.88 -1.58
CA HIS A 65 17.91 -8.25 -2.25
C HIS A 65 18.25 -6.89 -1.62
N LYS A 66 17.24 -6.05 -1.39
CA LYS A 66 17.41 -4.69 -0.83
C LYS A 66 17.77 -4.68 0.64
N PHE A 67 17.25 -5.63 1.40
CA PHE A 67 17.46 -5.78 2.84
C PHE A 67 17.86 -7.23 3.18
N PRO A 68 19.13 -7.63 2.90
CA PRO A 68 19.57 -9.03 3.04
C PRO A 68 19.43 -9.62 4.44
N GLU A 69 19.56 -8.79 5.48
CA GLU A 69 19.45 -9.18 6.88
C GLU A 69 18.00 -9.19 7.41
N SER A 70 17.03 -8.91 6.55
CA SER A 70 15.63 -8.83 6.94
C SER A 70 14.94 -10.20 6.96
N ARG A 71 13.93 -10.29 7.83
CA ARG A 71 12.93 -11.35 7.87
C ARG A 71 11.57 -10.74 7.58
N ALA A 72 10.88 -11.27 6.59
CA ALA A 72 9.54 -10.84 6.20
C ALA A 72 8.48 -11.74 6.84
N VAL A 73 7.38 -11.13 7.27
CA VAL A 73 6.16 -11.83 7.72
C VAL A 73 4.99 -11.38 6.85
N LEU A 74 4.32 -12.32 6.18
CA LEU A 74 3.11 -12.06 5.42
C LEU A 74 1.90 -11.98 6.37
N CYS A 75 1.22 -10.83 6.38
CA CYS A 75 0.00 -10.58 7.14
C CYS A 75 -1.23 -10.81 6.25
N LEU A 76 -1.97 -11.89 6.52
CA LEU A 76 -3.03 -12.40 5.65
C LEU A 76 -4.40 -12.34 6.32
N ASN A 77 -5.46 -12.18 5.52
CA ASN A 77 -6.82 -12.37 6.05
C ASN A 77 -7.11 -13.86 6.26
N PRO A 78 -8.03 -14.21 7.19
CA PRO A 78 -8.56 -15.56 7.27
C PRO A 78 -9.06 -16.04 5.90
N GLY A 79 -8.61 -17.22 5.46
CA GLY A 79 -8.99 -17.82 4.18
C GLY A 79 -8.07 -17.49 3.00
N ASP A 80 -7.14 -16.54 3.13
CA ASP A 80 -6.21 -16.20 2.04
C ASP A 80 -5.05 -17.20 1.89
N GLY A 81 -4.95 -18.23 2.75
CA GLY A 81 -3.86 -19.22 2.71
C GLY A 81 -3.69 -19.92 1.36
N GLY A 82 -4.78 -20.19 0.65
CA GLY A 82 -4.72 -20.78 -0.69
C GLY A 82 -4.06 -19.88 -1.74
N LYS A 83 -4.13 -18.55 -1.57
CA LYS A 83 -3.54 -17.55 -2.49
C LYS A 83 -2.01 -17.47 -2.39
N VAL A 84 -1.45 -18.06 -1.33
CA VAL A 84 -0.02 -18.03 -1.03
C VAL A 84 0.57 -19.44 -0.92
N ALA A 85 -0.18 -20.48 -1.31
CA ALA A 85 0.21 -21.87 -1.12
C ALA A 85 1.48 -22.25 -1.90
N ASP A 86 1.77 -21.55 -3.00
CA ASP A 86 2.94 -21.75 -3.84
C ASP A 86 4.11 -20.82 -3.48
N ILE A 87 3.95 -19.97 -2.46
CA ILE A 87 5.04 -19.15 -1.92
C ILE A 87 5.92 -20.05 -1.06
N GLY A 88 7.24 -19.93 -1.24
CA GLY A 88 8.23 -20.68 -0.45
C GLY A 88 8.21 -20.31 1.04
N GLU A 89 9.24 -20.73 1.77
CA GLU A 89 9.31 -20.51 3.22
C GLU A 89 9.26 -19.03 3.60
N VAL A 90 8.16 -18.62 4.22
CA VAL A 90 7.94 -17.28 4.79
C VAL A 90 7.04 -17.41 6.00
N ASP A 91 7.23 -16.55 7.00
CA ASP A 91 6.34 -16.53 8.15
C ASP A 91 5.00 -15.90 7.80
N PHE A 92 3.96 -16.36 8.50
CA PHE A 92 2.62 -15.81 8.37
C PHE A 92 2.10 -15.26 9.69
N PHE A 93 1.38 -14.16 9.59
CA PHE A 93 0.47 -13.67 10.62
C PHE A 93 -0.94 -13.64 10.04
N ILE A 94 -1.87 -14.40 10.64
CA ILE A 94 -3.27 -14.39 10.21
C ILE A 94 -4.03 -13.38 11.05
N PHE A 95 -4.67 -12.41 10.40
CA PHE A 95 -5.54 -11.44 11.06
C PHE A 95 -6.68 -12.14 11.80
N GLY A 96 -7.14 -11.53 12.88
CA GLY A 96 -8.26 -12.04 13.66
C GLY A 96 -9.06 -10.90 14.29
N LYS A 97 -10.36 -11.14 14.52
CA LYS A 97 -11.27 -10.15 15.09
C LYS A 97 -11.21 -10.07 16.62
N SER A 98 -10.41 -10.92 17.28
CA SER A 98 -10.27 -10.90 18.74
C SER A 98 -9.33 -9.79 19.20
N GLU A 99 -9.55 -9.28 20.41
CA GLU A 99 -8.67 -8.29 21.03
C GLU A 99 -7.22 -8.75 21.06
N GLY A 100 -6.98 -10.01 21.47
CA GLY A 100 -5.63 -10.59 21.53
C GLY A 100 -4.91 -10.57 20.18
N ARG A 101 -5.61 -10.89 19.09
CA ARG A 101 -5.03 -10.84 17.73
C ARG A 101 -4.75 -9.42 17.27
N SER A 102 -5.67 -8.48 17.51
CA SER A 102 -5.46 -7.07 17.20
C SER A 102 -4.26 -6.50 17.97
N ARG A 103 -4.13 -6.81 19.27
CA ARG A 103 -2.99 -6.39 20.08
C ARG A 103 -1.68 -7.01 19.60
N GLN A 104 -1.69 -8.27 19.19
CA GLN A 104 -0.52 -8.93 18.61
C GLN A 104 -0.08 -8.24 17.31
N PHE A 105 -1.02 -7.96 16.41
CA PHE A 105 -0.71 -7.25 15.16
C PHE A 105 -0.13 -5.85 15.45
N LEU A 106 -0.77 -5.08 16.32
CA LEU A 106 -0.27 -3.75 16.71
C LEU A 106 1.14 -3.81 17.31
N ARG A 107 1.45 -4.84 18.11
CA ARG A 107 2.80 -5.05 18.64
C ARG A 107 3.79 -5.32 17.50
N MET A 108 3.45 -6.21 16.57
CA MET A 108 4.30 -6.49 15.42
C MET A 108 4.55 -5.25 14.56
N VAL A 109 3.53 -4.42 14.31
CA VAL A 109 3.67 -3.15 13.58
C VAL A 109 4.56 -2.17 14.35
N LYS A 110 4.43 -2.12 15.69
CA LYS A 110 5.31 -1.29 16.53
C LYS A 110 6.78 -1.74 16.47
N GLU A 111 7.02 -3.03 16.37
CA GLU A 111 8.36 -3.64 16.38
C GLU A 111 8.99 -3.77 14.99
N CYS A 112 8.23 -3.62 13.90
CA CYS A 112 8.78 -3.70 12.56
C CYS A 112 9.65 -2.47 12.23
N ASN A 113 10.65 -2.66 11.39
CA ASN A 113 11.46 -1.55 10.87
C ASN A 113 10.83 -0.96 9.60
N LEU A 114 10.12 -1.80 8.84
CA LEU A 114 9.48 -1.44 7.58
C LEU A 114 8.13 -2.16 7.48
N PHE A 115 7.11 -1.43 7.06
CA PHE A 115 5.82 -2.00 6.65
C PHE A 115 5.71 -1.94 5.13
N VAL A 116 5.18 -2.98 4.50
CA VAL A 116 4.91 -3.02 3.06
C VAL A 116 3.45 -3.43 2.89
N GLY A 117 2.68 -2.69 2.12
CA GLY A 117 1.28 -3.07 1.91
C GLY A 117 0.64 -2.43 0.70
N VAL A 118 -0.43 -3.05 0.23
CA VAL A 118 -1.33 -2.44 -0.75
C VAL A 118 -2.21 -1.38 -0.08
N ASP A 119 -2.97 -0.61 -0.86
CA ASP A 119 -3.99 0.33 -0.35
C ASP A 119 -5.13 -0.41 0.38
N ALA A 120 -4.88 -0.70 1.66
CA ALA A 120 -5.75 -1.40 2.60
C ALA A 120 -5.51 -0.92 4.03
N GLY A 121 -6.43 -1.23 4.94
CA GLY A 121 -6.40 -0.79 6.35
C GLY A 121 -5.04 -0.99 7.05
N PRO A 122 -4.35 -2.14 6.91
CA PRO A 122 -3.04 -2.36 7.54
C PRO A 122 -1.96 -1.34 7.15
N LEU A 123 -1.92 -0.89 5.89
CA LEU A 123 -0.97 0.14 5.43
C LEU A 123 -1.23 1.47 6.14
N HIS A 124 -2.49 1.91 6.15
CA HIS A 124 -2.92 3.15 6.80
C HIS A 124 -2.71 3.13 8.32
N LEU A 125 -2.87 1.97 8.95
CA LEU A 125 -2.56 1.79 10.37
C LEU A 125 -1.07 1.92 10.66
N ALA A 126 -0.21 1.34 9.82
CA ALA A 126 1.23 1.48 9.96
C ALA A 126 1.68 2.94 9.78
N ASP A 127 1.09 3.64 8.80
CA ASP A 127 1.33 5.07 8.57
C ASP A 127 0.93 5.93 9.78
N ALA A 128 -0.26 5.71 10.33
CA ALA A 128 -0.75 6.40 11.52
C ALA A 128 0.13 6.15 12.78
N LEU A 129 0.85 5.02 12.82
CA LEU A 129 1.82 4.69 13.88
C LEU A 129 3.23 5.22 13.58
N GLY A 130 3.39 6.03 12.52
CA GLY A 130 4.66 6.64 12.12
C GLY A 130 5.69 5.61 11.63
N LYS A 131 5.24 4.47 11.11
CA LYS A 131 6.14 3.43 10.61
C LYS A 131 6.56 3.73 9.18
N PRO A 132 7.87 3.65 8.86
CA PRO A 132 8.31 3.68 7.47
C PRO A 132 7.56 2.62 6.67
N GLY A 133 6.93 3.06 5.59
CA GLY A 133 6.05 2.23 4.77
C GLY A 133 6.45 2.22 3.30
N LEU A 134 6.26 1.09 2.61
CA LEU A 134 6.15 1.05 1.15
C LEU A 134 4.69 0.75 0.81
N GLY A 135 4.03 1.68 0.13
CA GLY A 135 2.65 1.54 -0.30
C GLY A 135 2.57 1.14 -1.77
N LEU A 136 1.90 0.04 -2.09
CA LEU A 136 1.75 -0.48 -3.45
C LEU A 136 0.38 -0.07 -4.00
N PHE A 137 0.37 0.78 -5.02
CA PHE A 137 -0.86 1.39 -5.54
C PHE A 137 -1.08 1.02 -7.00
N GLY A 138 -2.29 0.57 -7.31
CA GLY A 138 -2.80 0.37 -8.66
C GLY A 138 -3.94 1.34 -8.96
N PRO A 139 -5.20 0.95 -8.70
CA PRO A 139 -6.38 1.73 -9.09
C PRO A 139 -6.52 3.04 -8.31
N SER A 140 -6.20 3.05 -7.02
CA SER A 140 -6.22 4.27 -6.19
C SER A 140 -5.01 5.15 -6.49
N ALA A 141 -5.26 6.46 -6.58
CA ALA A 141 -4.19 7.45 -6.61
C ALA A 141 -3.69 7.72 -5.18
N PRO A 142 -2.37 7.60 -4.88
CA PRO A 142 -1.83 7.80 -3.53
C PRO A 142 -2.23 9.14 -2.91
N GLU A 143 -2.31 10.20 -3.73
CA GLU A 143 -2.78 11.54 -3.37
C GLU A 143 -4.18 11.56 -2.75
N THR A 144 -4.99 10.54 -3.01
CA THR A 144 -6.37 10.46 -2.51
C THR A 144 -6.47 9.77 -1.16
N VAL A 145 -5.42 9.04 -0.75
CA VAL A 145 -5.48 8.13 0.41
C VAL A 145 -4.29 8.26 1.37
N LEU A 146 -3.23 8.97 1.01
CA LEU A 146 -2.12 9.29 1.93
C LEU A 146 -2.29 10.73 2.45
N ASP A 147 -2.04 10.93 3.74
CA ASP A 147 -2.13 12.25 4.36
C ASP A 147 -0.83 13.06 4.18
N VAL A 148 -0.92 14.36 4.44
CA VAL A 148 0.26 15.22 4.58
C VAL A 148 1.12 14.70 5.73
N GLY A 149 2.41 14.49 5.46
CA GLY A 149 3.36 13.96 6.44
C GLY A 149 3.33 12.44 6.59
N SER A 150 2.65 11.71 5.70
CA SER A 150 2.71 10.24 5.61
C SER A 150 4.15 9.73 5.61
N CYS A 151 4.38 8.62 6.31
CA CYS A 151 5.64 7.89 6.35
C CYS A 151 5.72 6.80 5.27
N VAL A 152 4.76 6.77 4.34
CA VAL A 152 4.67 5.80 3.26
C VAL A 152 5.31 6.35 1.99
N VAL A 153 6.28 5.61 1.44
CA VAL A 153 6.76 5.83 0.06
C VAL A 153 5.80 5.11 -0.89
N PRO A 154 5.06 5.82 -1.75
CA PRO A 154 4.17 5.18 -2.70
C PRO A 154 4.95 4.61 -3.88
N PHE A 155 4.53 3.43 -4.33
CA PHE A 155 4.96 2.77 -5.55
C PHE A 155 3.75 2.62 -6.46
N ARG A 156 3.88 3.12 -7.68
CA ARG A 156 2.79 3.19 -8.64
C ARG A 156 3.33 3.23 -10.06
N ALA A 157 2.62 2.58 -10.98
CA ALA A 157 2.96 2.61 -12.39
C ALA A 157 2.87 4.05 -12.94
N ALA A 158 3.93 4.54 -13.57
CA ALA A 158 4.05 5.91 -14.04
C ALA A 158 3.05 6.23 -15.16
N GLU A 159 2.67 5.21 -15.94
CA GLU A 159 1.69 5.21 -17.03
C GLU A 159 0.30 5.67 -16.57
N LEU A 160 0.00 5.53 -15.27
CA LEU A 160 -1.24 6.00 -14.68
C LEU A 160 -1.33 7.53 -14.59
N GLN A 161 -0.21 8.27 -14.57
CA GLN A 161 -0.20 9.74 -14.65
C GLN A 161 -1.21 10.45 -13.70
N GLY A 162 -1.32 10.00 -12.45
CA GLY A 162 -2.27 10.57 -11.47
C GLY A 162 -3.74 10.22 -11.72
N VAL A 163 -4.05 9.23 -12.56
CA VAL A 163 -5.42 8.75 -12.78
C VAL A 163 -5.90 7.96 -11.57
N PHE A 164 -7.10 8.25 -11.07
CA PHE A 164 -7.85 7.39 -10.17
C PHE A 164 -8.79 6.50 -11.01
N CYS A 165 -8.69 5.18 -10.84
CA CYS A 165 -9.49 4.23 -11.57
C CYS A 165 -10.85 4.00 -10.89
N ALA A 166 -11.92 4.41 -11.56
CA ALA A 166 -13.31 4.20 -11.14
C ALA A 166 -13.96 2.97 -11.80
N LEU A 167 -13.21 2.18 -12.59
CA LEU A 167 -13.72 0.95 -13.21
C LEU A 167 -13.98 -0.13 -12.15
N GLN A 168 -15.24 -0.34 -11.79
CA GLN A 168 -15.63 -1.28 -10.73
C GLN A 168 -15.40 -2.75 -11.11
N SER A 169 -15.73 -3.14 -12.34
CA SER A 169 -15.59 -4.51 -12.84
C SER A 169 -14.28 -4.69 -13.61
N CYS A 170 -13.16 -4.38 -12.97
CA CYS A 170 -11.84 -4.62 -13.54
C CYS A 170 -11.52 -6.12 -13.45
N PRO A 171 -11.32 -6.82 -14.59
CA PRO A 171 -11.12 -8.27 -14.59
C PRO A 171 -9.76 -8.66 -14.01
N GLU A 172 -8.72 -7.85 -14.27
CA GLU A 172 -7.34 -8.10 -13.87
C GLU A 172 -6.67 -6.75 -13.55
N PRO A 173 -6.10 -6.54 -12.35
CA PRO A 173 -5.49 -5.27 -11.99
C PRO A 173 -4.06 -5.14 -12.55
N HIS A 174 -3.94 -5.11 -13.88
CA HIS A 174 -2.67 -4.90 -14.61
C HIS A 174 -1.87 -3.72 -14.04
N CYS A 175 -2.56 -2.65 -13.63
CA CYS A 175 -1.95 -1.47 -13.06
C CYS A 175 -1.13 -1.70 -11.77
N LEU A 176 -1.49 -2.72 -10.98
CA LEU A 176 -0.77 -3.11 -9.78
C LEU A 176 0.30 -4.15 -10.11
N HIS A 177 -0.02 -5.14 -10.94
CA HIS A 177 0.90 -6.21 -11.34
C HIS A 177 2.10 -5.68 -12.16
N ALA A 178 1.90 -4.60 -12.93
CA ALA A 178 2.94 -3.95 -13.71
C ALA A 178 4.14 -3.47 -12.85
N LEU A 179 3.93 -3.22 -11.55
CA LEU A 179 4.99 -2.81 -10.63
C LEU A 179 6.15 -3.81 -10.53
N PHE A 180 5.90 -5.08 -10.88
CA PHE A 180 6.87 -6.16 -10.71
C PHE A 180 7.53 -6.60 -12.02
N GLN A 181 7.13 -6.04 -13.17
CA GLN A 181 7.63 -6.47 -14.48
C GLN A 181 9.02 -5.89 -14.82
N ASN A 182 9.40 -4.73 -14.28
CA ASN A 182 10.62 -4.01 -14.67
C ASN A 182 11.53 -3.61 -13.50
N GLY A 183 11.32 -4.19 -12.31
CA GLY A 183 11.99 -3.82 -11.07
C GLY A 183 11.22 -2.74 -10.30
N LEU A 184 10.89 -3.04 -9.04
CA LEU A 184 10.01 -2.20 -8.22
C LEU A 184 10.56 -0.79 -8.03
N GLU A 185 11.88 -0.62 -7.98
CA GLU A 185 12.55 0.68 -7.81
C GLU A 185 12.21 1.71 -8.88
N LYS A 186 11.88 1.28 -10.11
CA LYS A 186 11.49 2.19 -11.20
C LYS A 186 10.11 2.79 -11.00
N HIS A 187 9.32 2.18 -10.13
CA HIS A 187 7.95 2.59 -9.85
C HIS A 187 7.82 3.41 -8.57
N ARG A 188 8.93 3.89 -7.98
CA ARG A 188 8.87 4.86 -6.90
C ARG A 188 8.12 6.10 -7.41
N TYR A 189 6.99 6.38 -6.78
CA TYR A 189 6.09 7.43 -7.19
C TYR A 189 6.31 8.67 -6.33
N SER A 190 6.43 9.82 -6.97
CA SER A 190 6.33 11.12 -6.31
C SER A 190 4.93 11.64 -6.61
N PRO A 191 4.06 11.79 -5.59
CA PRO A 191 2.78 12.42 -5.76
C PRO A 191 2.93 13.73 -6.53
N SER A 192 2.26 13.83 -7.67
CA SER A 192 2.37 15.04 -8.48
C SER A 192 1.47 16.13 -7.87
N LEU A 193 1.86 17.40 -8.00
CA LEU A 193 0.97 18.54 -7.72
C LEU A 193 -0.22 18.64 -8.70
N HIS A 194 -0.31 17.74 -9.69
CA HIS A 194 -1.38 17.75 -10.66
C HIS A 194 -2.69 17.20 -10.08
N PRO A 195 -3.85 17.76 -10.48
CA PRO A 195 -5.14 17.27 -10.01
C PRO A 195 -5.37 15.84 -10.47
N VAL A 196 -5.67 14.96 -9.51
CA VAL A 196 -6.05 13.57 -9.75
C VAL A 196 -7.28 13.54 -10.65
N LYS A 197 -7.20 12.77 -11.74
CA LYS A 197 -8.30 12.63 -12.71
C LYS A 197 -8.97 11.28 -12.55
N GLU A 198 -10.28 11.27 -12.41
CA GLU A 198 -11.05 10.03 -12.42
C GLU A 198 -11.17 9.49 -13.85
N ARG A 199 -11.04 8.18 -14.02
CA ARG A 199 -11.36 7.49 -15.28
C ARG A 199 -12.13 6.20 -15.05
N THR A 200 -13.08 5.93 -15.93
CA THR A 200 -13.89 4.70 -15.94
C THR A 200 -13.37 3.67 -16.95
N THR A 201 -12.33 3.98 -17.72
CA THR A 201 -11.66 3.08 -18.67
C THR A 201 -10.25 2.75 -18.20
N CYS A 202 -9.81 1.50 -18.42
CA CYS A 202 -8.49 1.06 -17.98
C CYS A 202 -7.38 1.71 -18.82
N ARG A 203 -6.42 2.38 -18.18
CA ARG A 203 -5.29 3.05 -18.86
C ARG A 203 -4.30 2.07 -19.51
N PHE A 204 -4.26 0.82 -19.05
CA PHE A 204 -3.37 -0.22 -19.58
C PHE A 204 -3.93 -0.94 -20.81
N LEU A 205 -5.19 -0.66 -21.18
CA LEU A 205 -5.87 -1.30 -22.30
C LEU A 205 -6.21 -0.29 -23.42
N ILE A 206 -5.59 0.89 -23.41
CA ILE A 206 -5.80 2.00 -24.35
C ILE A 206 -4.47 2.35 -25.00
#